data_AF-A0A9E0JYN0-F1
#
_entry.id   AF-A0A9E0JYN0-F1
#
_cell.length_a   1.000
_cell.length_b   1.000
_cell.length_c   1.000
_cell.angle_alpha   90.00
_cell.angle_beta   90.00
_cell.angle_gamma   90.00
#
_symmetry.space_group_name_H-M   'P 1'
#
loop_
_entity.id
_entity.type
_entity.pdbx_description
1 polymer ?
#
loop_
_entity_poly.entity_id
_entity_poly.type
_entity_poly.pdbx_seq_one_letter_code
_entity_poly.pdbx_strand_id
1 'polypeptide(L)' 'MTLKEVQQIAKNMGITPKKMNKTQLIQTIQTQENNTPCFSCGDSSCQEFDCLWREDCIK' A
#
# COMPACT_ATOMS: atom_id res chain seq x y z
N MET A 1 3.16 -2.43 -9.28
CA MET A 1 4.24 -1.66 -8.62
C MET A 1 5.37 -2.55 -8.08
N THR A 2 6.61 -2.13 -8.25
CA THR A 2 7.81 -2.67 -7.62
C THR A 2 8.00 -2.14 -6.20
N LEU A 3 8.74 -2.83 -5.34
CA LEU A 3 9.05 -2.36 -3.98
C LEU A 3 9.74 -0.98 -3.97
N LYS A 4 10.57 -0.69 -4.99
CA LYS A 4 11.26 0.61 -5.10
C LYS A 4 10.28 1.76 -5.31
N GLU A 5 9.27 1.57 -6.15
CA GLU A 5 8.22 2.57 -6.38
C GLU A 5 7.41 2.81 -5.10
N VAL A 6 7.05 1.74 -4.36
CA VAL A 6 6.35 1.87 -3.07
C VAL A 6 7.17 2.70 -2.08
N GLN A 7 8.48 2.43 -2.00
CA GLN A 7 9.38 3.18 -1.13
C GLN A 7 9.48 4.65 -1.53
N GLN A 8 9.38 4.97 -2.83
CA GLN A 8 9.39 6.36 -3.29
C GLN A 8 8.12 7.10 -2.88
N ILE A 9 6.95 6.48 -3.02
CA ILE A 9 5.66 7.05 -2.56
C ILE A 9 5.70 7.28 -1.05
N ALA A 10 6.14 6.28 -0.28
CA ALA A 10 6.29 6.39 1.17
C ALA A 10 7.20 7.56 1.57
N LYS A 11 8.37 7.69 0.92
CA LYS A 11 9.31 8.80 1.19
C LYS A 11 8.72 10.16 0.88
N ASN A 12 7.97 10.29 -0.22
CA ASN A 12 7.30 11.53 -0.60
C ASN A 12 6.26 11.96 0.45
N MET A 13 5.70 11.01 1.19
CA MET A 13 4.77 11.23 2.30
C MET A 13 5.48 11.38 3.66
N GLY A 14 6.82 11.41 3.70
CA GLY A 14 7.60 11.49 4.94
C GLY A 14 7.69 10.17 5.73
N ILE A 15 7.23 9.04 5.16
CA ILE A 15 7.31 7.72 5.79
C ILE A 15 8.71 7.15 5.58
N THR A 16 9.32 6.65 6.67
CA THR A 16 10.63 6.02 6.63
C THR A 16 10.49 4.51 6.39
N PRO A 17 10.90 3.96 5.23
CA PRO A 17 10.70 2.55 4.89
C PRO A 17 11.65 1.57 5.60
N LYS A 18 12.56 2.07 6.46
CA LYS A 18 13.58 1.23 7.12
C LYS A 18 12.85 0.20 8.00
N LYS A 19 12.99 -1.09 7.64
CA LYS A 19 12.41 -2.29 8.28
C LYS A 19 10.98 -2.68 7.87
N MET A 20 10.35 -2.01 6.91
CA MET A 20 9.02 -2.39 6.42
C MET A 20 9.13 -3.24 5.15
N ASN A 21 8.39 -4.34 5.11
CA ASN A 21 8.16 -5.09 3.88
C ASN A 21 7.15 -4.34 2.97
N LYS A 22 6.94 -4.84 1.73
CA LYS A 22 6.04 -4.20 0.76
C LYS A 22 4.63 -4.00 1.32
N THR A 23 4.08 -5.02 1.96
CA THR A 23 2.74 -4.99 2.57
C THR A 23 2.63 -3.93 3.64
N GLN A 24 3.57 -3.92 4.58
CA GLN A 24 3.60 -2.93 5.67
C GLN A 24 3.74 -1.50 5.15
N LEU A 25 4.55 -1.30 4.09
CA LEU A 25 4.69 0.01 3.47
C LEU A 25 3.38 0.51 2.87
N ILE A 26 2.70 -0.34 2.11
CA ILE A 26 1.44 0.03 1.46
C ILE A 26 0.37 0.29 2.52
N GLN A 27 0.26 -0.56 3.54
CA GLN A 27 -0.66 -0.34 4.67
C GLN A 27 -0.36 0.97 5.41
N THR A 28 0.93 1.31 5.60
CA THR A 28 1.31 2.58 6.23
C THR A 28 0.92 3.78 5.37
N ILE A 29 1.08 3.68 4.05
CA ILE A 29 0.64 4.70 3.09
C ILE A 29 -0.89 4.85 3.16
N GLN A 30 -1.64 3.75 3.11
CA GLN A 30 -3.10 3.77 3.23
C GLN A 30 -3.56 4.47 4.51
N THR A 31 -2.96 4.15 5.66
CA THR A 31 -3.25 4.84 6.92
C THR A 31 -2.93 6.33 6.84
N GLN A 32 -1.84 6.74 6.20
CA GLN A 32 -1.50 8.17 6.04
C GLN A 32 -2.43 8.91 5.10
N GLU A 33 -3.04 8.22 4.14
CA GLU A 33 -4.08 8.76 3.28
C GLU A 33 -5.46 8.79 3.97
N ASN A 34 -5.54 8.44 5.26
CA ASN A 34 -6.78 8.23 6.02
C ASN A 34 -7.68 7.14 5.43
N ASN A 35 -7.09 6.19 4.70
CA ASN A 35 -7.75 5.01 4.18
C ASN A 35 -7.59 3.80 5.11
N THR A 36 -8.46 2.82 4.95
CA THR A 36 -8.31 1.52 5.63
C THR A 36 -7.05 0.80 5.11
N PRO A 37 -6.15 0.29 5.98
CA PRO A 37 -4.95 -0.44 5.60
C PRO A 37 -5.27 -1.86 5.12
N CYS A 38 -6.08 -1.98 4.07
CA CYS A 38 -6.65 -3.24 3.59
C CYS A 38 -5.73 -4.03 2.63
N PHE A 39 -4.57 -3.48 2.26
CA PHE A 39 -3.67 -4.16 1.33
C PHE A 39 -3.26 -5.54 1.85
N SER A 40 -3.43 -6.57 1.01
CA SER A 40 -3.16 -7.98 1.34
C SER A 40 -4.03 -8.56 2.49
N CYS A 41 -5.16 -7.94 2.84
CA CYS A 41 -6.09 -8.51 3.84
C CYS A 41 -6.89 -9.72 3.34
N GLY A 42 -6.79 -10.08 2.05
CA GLY A 42 -7.53 -11.20 1.47
C GLY A 42 -9.02 -10.92 1.27
N ASP A 43 -9.43 -9.65 1.30
CA ASP A 43 -10.80 -9.25 1.05
C ASP A 43 -11.10 -9.28 -0.46
N SER A 44 -11.75 -10.36 -0.90
CA SER A 44 -12.21 -10.54 -2.28
C SER A 44 -13.41 -9.66 -2.63
N SER A 45 -14.00 -8.97 -1.65
CA SER A 45 -15.14 -8.08 -1.83
C SER A 45 -14.76 -6.62 -2.05
N CYS A 46 -13.47 -6.31 -2.17
CA CYS A 46 -13.00 -4.95 -2.44
C CYS A 46 -13.56 -4.41 -3.77
N GLN A 47 -14.46 -3.42 -3.67
CA GLN A 47 -15.11 -2.76 -4.82
C GLN A 47 -14.36 -1.51 -5.31
N GLU A 48 -13.22 -1.19 -4.70
CA GLU A 48 -12.43 -0.02 -5.10
C GLU A 48 -11.54 -0.38 -6.29
N PHE A 49 -12.09 -0.19 -7.50
CA PHE A 49 -11.42 -0.52 -8.75
C PHE A 49 -10.31 0.46 -9.10
N ASP A 50 -10.37 1.70 -8.62
CA ASP A 50 -9.38 2.74 -8.88
C ASP A 50 -8.26 2.78 -7.82
N CYS A 51 -8.20 1.77 -6.94
CA CYS A 51 -7.12 1.65 -5.96
C CYS A 51 -5.77 1.44 -6.67
N LEU A 52 -4.83 2.35 -6.42
CA LEU A 52 -3.44 2.29 -6.93
C LEU A 52 -2.75 0.95 -6.65
N TRP A 53 -3.12 0.31 -5.54
CA TRP A 53 -2.50 -0.93 -5.04
C TRP A 53 -3.18 -2.20 -5.57
N ARG A 54 -4.32 -2.07 -6.27
CA ARG A 54 -5.20 -3.18 -6.60
C ARG A 54 -4.50 -4.28 -7.39
N GLU A 55 -3.72 -3.93 -8.41
CA GLU A 55 -2.98 -4.89 -9.24
C GLU A 55 -1.99 -5.75 -8.45
N ASP A 56 -1.41 -5.22 -7.37
CA ASP A 56 -0.54 -5.97 -6.47
C ASP A 56 -1.30 -6.67 -5.35
N CYS A 57 -2.51 -6.21 -5.02
CA CYS A 57 -3.34 -6.78 -3.96
C CYS A 57 -4.09 -8.05 -4.41
N ILE A 58 -4.37 -8.19 -5.71
CA ILE A 58 -5.06 -9.35 -6.30
C ILE A 58 -4.11 -10.45 -6.81
N LYS A 59 -2.80 -10.22 -6.72
CA LYS A 59 -1.75 -11.18 -7.11
C LYS A 59 -1.39 -12.11 -5.95
#